data_AF-A0A2E3Q6C5-F1
#
_entry.id   AF-A0A2E3Q6C5-F1
#
_cell.length_a   1.000
_cell.length_b   1.000
_cell.length_c   1.000
_cell.angle_alpha   90.00
_cell.angle_beta   90.00
_cell.angle_gamma   90.00
#
_symmetry.space_group_name_H-M   'P 1'
#
loop_
_entity.id
_entity.type
_entity.pdbx_description
1 polymer ?
#
loop_
_entity_poly.entity_id
_entity_poly.type
_entity_poly.pdbx_seq_one_letter_code
_entity_poly.pdbx_strand_id
1 'polypeptide(L)'
;MERLISVAEDISPEWASSLRARLAENPEEARADFRRYGRRLFGLLMLKDSNPELYKVRVAELALKKGIKDQAGRYHAVLATDPGEAERIAGNLKQLVVQSVDLELRARALELQALDIAVRELRAKLMSEVEDSRARAERVWQELLAEPAIGDEDDGPLDGLRPGSLPGDRRRPGSEQGRAGVANPDDRG
;
A
#
# COMPACT_ATOMS: atom_id res chain seq x y z
N MET A 1 8.44 -11.74 6.53
CA MET A 1 9.69 -11.46 5.77
C MET A 1 9.80 -12.29 4.52
N GLU A 2 9.65 -13.61 4.58
CA GLU A 2 9.78 -14.47 3.39
C GLU A 2 8.90 -14.04 2.19
N ARG A 3 7.65 -13.66 2.44
CA ARG A 3 6.75 -13.13 1.39
C ARG A 3 7.30 -11.88 0.69
N LEU A 4 8.00 -11.00 1.41
CA LEU A 4 8.61 -9.80 0.81
C LEU A 4 9.86 -10.16 0.01
N ILE A 5 10.63 -11.16 0.47
CA ILE A 5 11.80 -11.66 -0.26
C ILE A 5 11.35 -12.34 -1.56
N SER A 6 10.23 -13.06 -1.56
CA SER A 6 9.63 -13.58 -2.80
C SER A 6 9.32 -12.46 -3.80
N VAL A 7 8.79 -11.32 -3.35
CA VAL A 7 8.56 -10.17 -4.25
C VAL A 7 9.88 -9.60 -4.78
N ALA A 8 10.92 -9.56 -3.95
CA ALA A 8 12.25 -9.15 -4.40
C ALA A 8 12.85 -10.14 -5.40
N GLU A 9 12.60 -11.44 -5.24
CA GLU A 9 13.02 -12.51 -6.15
C GLU A 9 12.38 -12.32 -7.53
N ASP A 10 11.09 -12.02 -7.55
CA ASP A 10 10.34 -11.74 -8.78
C ASP A 10 10.92 -10.51 -9.54
N ILE A 11 11.60 -9.59 -8.85
CA ILE A 11 12.25 -8.40 -9.44
C ILE A 11 13.70 -8.70 -9.86
N SER A 12 14.48 -9.30 -8.97
CA SER A 12 15.90 -9.63 -9.17
C SER A 12 16.33 -10.69 -8.16
N PRO A 13 16.68 -11.91 -8.62
CA PRO A 13 17.21 -12.98 -7.77
C PRO A 13 18.45 -12.56 -6.97
N GLU A 14 19.32 -11.74 -7.55
CA GLU A 14 20.52 -11.26 -6.87
C GLU A 14 20.16 -10.34 -5.72
N TRP A 15 19.13 -9.50 -5.90
CA TRP A 15 18.66 -8.63 -4.84
C TRP A 15 18.02 -9.44 -3.71
N ALA A 16 17.18 -10.43 -4.03
CA ALA A 16 16.61 -11.33 -3.03
C ALA A 16 17.70 -12.09 -2.24
N SER A 17 18.75 -12.55 -2.93
CA SER A 17 19.90 -13.19 -2.29
C SER A 17 20.64 -12.26 -1.35
N SER A 18 20.90 -11.01 -1.76
CA SER A 18 21.48 -9.97 -0.89
C SER A 18 20.62 -9.71 0.34
N LEU A 19 19.30 -9.68 0.19
CA LEU A 19 18.37 -9.53 1.31
C LEU A 19 18.41 -10.70 2.29
N ARG A 20 18.51 -11.95 1.79
CA ARG A 20 18.67 -13.14 2.64
C ARG A 20 20.00 -13.10 3.40
N ALA A 21 21.09 -12.73 2.74
CA ALA A 21 22.41 -12.60 3.38
C ALA A 21 22.38 -11.58 4.53
N ARG A 22 21.82 -10.38 4.29
CA ARG A 22 21.69 -9.35 5.33
C ARG A 22 20.81 -9.79 6.50
N LEU A 23 19.75 -10.55 6.25
CA LEU A 23 18.92 -11.15 7.29
C LEU A 23 19.64 -12.22 8.12
N ALA A 24 20.58 -12.95 7.52
CA ALA A 24 21.40 -13.95 8.21
C ALA A 24 22.50 -13.30 9.07
N GLU A 25 23.08 -12.20 8.59
CA GLU A 25 24.15 -11.46 9.28
C GLU A 25 23.64 -10.64 10.45
N ASN A 26 22.61 -9.79 10.24
CA ASN A 26 22.02 -8.97 11.29
C ASN A 26 20.49 -8.86 11.14
N PRO A 27 19.72 -9.81 11.71
CA PRO A 27 18.27 -9.88 11.52
C PRO A 27 17.52 -8.63 11.96
N GLU A 28 17.90 -8.02 13.08
CA GLU A 28 17.18 -6.87 13.66
C GLU A 28 17.37 -5.59 12.84
N GLU A 29 18.61 -5.32 12.43
CA GLU A 29 18.94 -4.19 11.57
C GLU A 29 18.29 -4.34 10.18
N ALA A 30 18.37 -5.54 9.58
CA ALA A 30 17.71 -5.81 8.30
C ALA A 30 16.20 -5.59 8.41
N ARG A 31 15.54 -6.08 9.48
CA ARG A 31 14.10 -5.86 9.72
C ARG A 31 13.75 -4.38 9.90
N ALA A 32 14.61 -3.58 10.53
CA ALA A 32 14.41 -2.14 10.66
C ALA A 32 14.48 -1.44 9.30
N ASP A 33 15.47 -1.77 8.49
CA ASP A 33 15.62 -1.26 7.12
C ASP A 33 14.46 -1.65 6.22
N PHE A 34 13.99 -2.89 6.32
CA PHE A 34 12.80 -3.35 5.60
C PHE A 34 11.54 -2.59 6.00
N ARG A 35 11.39 -2.21 7.27
CA ARG A 35 10.25 -1.38 7.67
C ARG A 35 10.35 0.04 7.10
N ARG A 36 11.57 0.60 7.02
CA ARG A 36 11.81 1.95 6.52
C ARG A 36 11.66 2.06 4.99
N TYR A 37 12.22 1.10 4.26
CA TYR A 37 12.33 1.13 2.80
C TYR A 37 11.43 0.10 2.09
N GLY A 38 10.90 -0.89 2.82
CA GLY A 38 10.10 -1.98 2.25
C GLY A 38 8.65 -1.60 1.92
N ARG A 39 8.22 -0.35 2.17
CA ARG A 39 6.87 0.12 1.77
C ARG A 39 6.54 -0.21 0.32
N ARG A 40 7.52 -0.12 -0.58
CA ARG A 40 7.36 -0.50 -1.99
C ARG A 40 7.12 -2.00 -2.17
N LEU A 41 7.89 -2.85 -1.49
CA LEU A 41 7.73 -4.31 -1.52
C LEU A 41 6.41 -4.74 -0.88
N PHE A 42 5.96 -4.06 0.18
CA PHE A 42 4.66 -4.28 0.78
C PHE A 42 3.52 -3.92 -0.18
N GLY A 43 3.61 -2.76 -0.86
CA GLY A 43 2.62 -2.38 -1.87
C GLY A 43 2.54 -3.41 -3.01
N LEU A 44 3.67 -3.89 -3.49
CA LEU A 44 3.73 -4.96 -4.49
C LEU A 44 3.18 -6.28 -3.96
N LEU A 45 3.45 -6.64 -2.71
CA LEU A 45 2.89 -7.84 -2.10
C LEU A 45 1.35 -7.77 -2.05
N MET A 46 0.78 -6.62 -1.72
CA MET A 46 -0.68 -6.43 -1.75
C MET A 46 -1.24 -6.54 -3.15
N LEU A 47 -0.56 -5.96 -4.15
CA LEU A 47 -0.96 -6.09 -5.55
C LEU A 47 -0.90 -7.54 -6.05
N LYS A 48 0.04 -8.35 -5.55
CA LYS A 48 0.20 -9.76 -5.96
C LYS A 48 -1.09 -10.56 -5.76
N ASP A 49 -1.83 -10.24 -4.70
CA ASP A 49 -3.10 -10.89 -4.38
C ASP A 49 -4.30 -10.13 -4.98
N SER A 50 -4.34 -8.79 -4.87
CA SER A 50 -5.52 -8.00 -5.22
C SER A 50 -5.62 -7.60 -6.70
N ASN A 51 -4.48 -7.44 -7.38
CA ASN A 51 -4.42 -7.12 -8.80
C ASN A 51 -3.16 -7.73 -9.45
N PRO A 52 -3.18 -9.05 -9.75
CA PRO A 52 -2.00 -9.78 -10.22
C PRO A 52 -1.43 -9.26 -11.55
N GLU A 53 -2.26 -8.67 -12.42
CA GLU A 53 -1.79 -8.08 -13.67
C GLU A 53 -1.01 -6.80 -13.45
N LEU A 54 -1.51 -5.89 -12.59
CA LEU A 54 -0.76 -4.70 -12.20
C LEU A 54 0.54 -5.06 -11.48
N TYR A 55 0.52 -6.10 -10.65
CA TYR A 55 1.71 -6.64 -10.01
C TYR A 55 2.79 -7.02 -11.03
N LYS A 56 2.45 -7.84 -12.04
CA LYS A 56 3.41 -8.27 -13.07
C LYS A 56 4.04 -7.08 -13.80
N VAL A 57 3.24 -6.08 -14.17
CA VAL A 57 3.74 -4.89 -14.87
C VAL A 57 4.69 -4.09 -13.98
N ARG A 58 4.34 -3.87 -12.71
CA ARG A 58 5.21 -3.12 -11.77
C ARG A 58 6.51 -3.85 -11.44
N VAL A 59 6.49 -5.18 -11.39
CA VAL A 59 7.71 -6.01 -11.25
C VAL A 59 8.60 -5.88 -12.49
N ALA A 60 8.02 -6.01 -13.70
CA ALA A 60 8.76 -5.87 -14.94
C ALA A 60 9.40 -4.47 -15.07
N GLU A 61 8.68 -3.40 -14.69
CA GLU A 61 9.19 -2.02 -14.67
C GLU A 61 10.44 -1.90 -13.77
N LEU A 62 10.40 -2.53 -12.60
CA LEU A 62 11.48 -2.53 -11.63
C LEU A 62 12.71 -3.27 -12.12
N ALA A 63 12.52 -4.47 -12.67
CA ALA A 63 13.58 -5.27 -13.26
C ALA A 63 14.24 -4.52 -14.44
N LEU A 64 13.42 -3.89 -15.29
CA LEU A 64 13.89 -3.12 -16.43
C LEU A 64 14.71 -1.89 -16.01
N LYS A 65 14.30 -1.18 -14.95
CA LYS A 65 15.05 -0.04 -14.39
C LYS A 65 16.45 -0.43 -13.90
N LYS A 66 16.62 -1.63 -13.34
CA LYS A 66 17.95 -2.17 -13.01
C LYS A 66 18.76 -2.40 -14.30
N GLY A 67 18.17 -3.08 -15.28
CA GLY A 67 18.81 -3.35 -16.58
C GLY A 67 19.26 -2.07 -17.31
N ILE A 68 18.46 -1.00 -17.27
CA ILE A 68 18.82 0.31 -17.82
C ILE A 68 20.07 0.88 -17.14
N LYS A 69 20.14 0.85 -15.79
CA LYS A 69 21.31 1.35 -15.05
C LYS A 69 22.56 0.54 -15.37
N ASP A 70 22.44 -0.78 -15.43
CA ASP A 70 23.56 -1.66 -15.74
C ASP A 70 24.10 -1.41 -17.17
N GLN A 71 23.20 -1.22 -18.15
CA GLN A 71 23.58 -0.89 -19.53
C GLN A 71 24.20 0.50 -19.64
N ALA A 72 23.67 1.50 -18.93
CA ALA A 72 24.26 2.84 -18.87
C ALA A 72 25.68 2.80 -18.27
N GLY A 73 25.90 2.00 -17.22
CA GLY A 73 27.23 1.79 -16.66
C GLY A 73 28.21 1.17 -17.66
N ARG A 74 27.76 0.15 -18.41
CA ARG A 74 28.57 -0.48 -19.48
C ARG A 74 28.89 0.50 -20.61
N TYR A 75 27.92 1.30 -21.04
CA TYR A 75 28.11 2.33 -22.06
C TYR A 75 29.27 3.26 -21.68
N HIS A 76 29.26 3.82 -20.47
CA HIS A 76 30.32 4.72 -20.02
C HIS A 76 31.67 4.03 -19.87
N ALA A 77 31.71 2.74 -19.53
CA ALA A 77 32.95 1.98 -19.42
C ALA A 77 33.64 1.76 -20.77
N VAL A 78 32.89 1.65 -21.88
CA VAL A 78 33.44 1.35 -23.21
C VAL A 78 33.50 2.57 -24.14
N LEU A 79 32.86 3.69 -23.77
CA LEU A 79 32.74 4.88 -24.62
C LEU A 79 34.07 5.40 -25.18
N ALA A 80 35.14 5.35 -24.37
CA ALA A 80 36.46 5.86 -24.76
C ALA A 80 37.33 4.82 -25.48
N THR A 81 37.00 3.52 -25.37
CA THR A 81 37.87 2.41 -25.82
C THR A 81 37.32 1.69 -27.05
N ASP A 82 36.00 1.59 -27.17
CA ASP A 82 35.32 0.94 -28.28
C ASP A 82 34.04 1.72 -28.66
N PRO A 83 34.17 2.73 -29.54
CA PRO A 83 33.03 3.54 -29.98
C PRO A 83 31.95 2.73 -30.72
N GLY A 84 32.31 1.63 -31.40
CA GLY A 84 31.36 0.78 -32.12
C GLY A 84 30.48 -0.01 -31.16
N GLU A 85 31.08 -0.59 -30.13
CA GLU A 85 30.35 -1.26 -29.05
C GLU A 85 29.52 -0.26 -28.23
N ALA A 86 30.04 0.95 -27.98
CA ALA A 86 29.30 2.01 -27.30
C ALA A 86 28.01 2.40 -28.06
N GLU A 87 28.08 2.57 -29.38
CA GLU A 87 26.91 2.86 -30.21
C GLU A 87 25.87 1.72 -30.15
N ARG A 88 26.32 0.46 -30.18
CA ARG A 88 25.44 -0.71 -30.05
C ARG A 88 24.73 -0.73 -28.69
N ILE A 89 25.45 -0.44 -27.60
CA ILE A 89 24.86 -0.34 -26.26
C ILE A 89 23.87 0.82 -26.19
N ALA A 90 24.19 1.98 -26.78
CA ALA A 90 23.29 3.12 -26.83
C ALA A 90 21.97 2.80 -27.55
N GLY A 91 22.04 2.07 -28.67
CA GLY A 91 20.86 1.57 -29.38
C GLY A 91 19.99 0.66 -28.52
N ASN A 92 20.59 -0.28 -27.79
CA ASN A 92 19.87 -1.14 -26.84
C ASN A 92 19.27 -0.35 -25.67
N LEU A 93 20.02 0.61 -25.12
CA LEU A 93 19.56 1.46 -24.03
C LEU A 93 18.31 2.26 -24.44
N LYS A 94 18.29 2.80 -25.66
CA LYS A 94 17.12 3.48 -26.23
C LYS A 94 15.89 2.57 -26.25
N GLN A 95 16.04 1.31 -26.67
CA GLN A 95 14.92 0.35 -26.67
C GLN A 95 14.42 0.04 -25.26
N LEU A 96 15.32 -0.16 -24.29
CA LEU A 96 14.93 -0.38 -22.89
C LEU A 96 14.20 0.83 -22.30
N VAL A 97 14.63 2.05 -22.64
CA VAL A 97 13.94 3.28 -22.21
C VAL A 97 12.53 3.36 -22.80
N VAL A 98 12.35 3.07 -24.09
CA VAL A 98 11.01 3.02 -24.71
C VAL A 98 10.12 2.00 -23.99
N GLN A 99 10.63 0.77 -23.79
CA GLN A 99 9.91 -0.27 -23.05
C GLN A 99 9.54 0.17 -21.62
N SER A 100 10.39 0.96 -20.96
CA SER A 100 10.09 1.45 -19.61
C SER A 100 8.92 2.43 -19.60
N VAL A 101 8.82 3.29 -20.61
CA VAL A 101 7.69 4.22 -20.76
C VAL A 101 6.41 3.42 -21.04
N ASP A 102 6.46 2.42 -21.92
CA ASP A 102 5.31 1.58 -22.23
C ASP A 102 4.79 0.83 -21.01
N LEU A 103 5.69 0.26 -20.19
CA LEU A 103 5.32 -0.39 -18.93
C LEU A 103 4.73 0.59 -17.93
N GLU A 104 5.28 1.80 -17.80
CA GLU A 104 4.73 2.84 -16.92
C GLU A 104 3.32 3.26 -17.35
N LEU A 105 3.09 3.46 -18.64
CA LEU A 105 1.77 3.79 -19.19
C LEU A 105 0.77 2.66 -18.96
N ARG A 106 1.18 1.41 -19.20
CA ARG A 106 0.34 0.22 -18.93
C ARG A 106 0.00 0.10 -17.46
N ALA A 107 0.95 0.34 -16.55
CA ALA A 107 0.69 0.32 -15.12
C ALA A 107 -0.34 1.38 -14.72
N ARG A 108 -0.20 2.62 -15.23
CA ARG A 108 -1.17 3.70 -14.99
C ARG A 108 -2.55 3.37 -15.54
N ALA A 109 -2.64 2.73 -16.70
CA ALA A 109 -3.92 2.29 -17.27
C ALA A 109 -4.62 1.26 -16.36
N LEU A 110 -3.87 0.26 -15.85
CA LEU A 110 -4.40 -0.74 -14.92
C LEU A 110 -4.80 -0.14 -13.57
N GLU A 111 -4.06 0.86 -13.08
CA GLU A 111 -4.41 1.60 -11.86
C GLU A 111 -5.71 2.38 -12.04
N LEU A 112 -5.88 3.08 -13.16
CA LEU A 112 -7.12 3.79 -13.47
C LEU A 112 -8.31 2.82 -13.60
N GLN A 113 -8.10 1.66 -14.22
CA GLN A 113 -9.13 0.61 -14.30
C GLN A 113 -9.52 0.10 -12.90
N ALA A 114 -8.54 -0.14 -12.02
CA ALA A 114 -8.81 -0.58 -10.66
C ALA A 114 -9.58 0.48 -9.85
N LEU A 115 -9.24 1.77 -10.04
CA LEU A 115 -9.97 2.88 -9.42
C LEU A 115 -11.40 2.99 -9.94
N ASP A 116 -11.64 2.82 -11.25
CA ASP A 116 -13.00 2.83 -11.81
C ASP A 116 -13.85 1.72 -11.19
N ILE A 117 -13.31 0.51 -11.06
CA ILE A 117 -13.99 -0.61 -10.39
C ILE A 117 -14.32 -0.25 -8.94
N ALA A 118 -13.34 0.23 -8.17
CA ALA A 118 -13.54 0.58 -6.76
C ALA A 118 -14.61 1.69 -6.59
N VAL A 119 -14.62 2.70 -7.45
CA VAL A 119 -15.63 3.77 -7.43
C VAL A 119 -17.02 3.22 -7.73
N ARG A 120 -17.15 2.30 -8.70
CA ARG A 120 -18.43 1.64 -9.00
C ARG A 120 -18.94 0.80 -7.83
N GLU A 121 -18.06 0.06 -7.17
CA GLU A 121 -18.40 -0.72 -5.98
C GLU A 121 -18.83 0.18 -4.81
N LEU A 122 -18.08 1.26 -4.54
CA LEU A 122 -18.46 2.24 -3.52
C LEU A 122 -19.81 2.88 -3.82
N ARG A 123 -20.08 3.20 -5.08
CA ARG A 123 -21.39 3.71 -5.51
C ARG A 123 -22.50 2.69 -5.31
N ALA A 124 -22.29 1.44 -5.68
CA ALA A 124 -23.27 0.37 -5.47
C ALA A 124 -23.57 0.16 -3.99
N LYS A 125 -22.53 0.15 -3.14
CA LYS A 125 -22.66 0.08 -1.69
C LYS A 125 -23.47 1.25 -1.14
N LEU A 126 -23.16 2.48 -1.56
CA LEU A 126 -23.91 3.67 -1.15
C LEU A 126 -25.38 3.60 -1.57
N MET A 127 -25.68 3.11 -2.77
CA MET A 127 -27.07 2.94 -3.21
C MET A 127 -27.85 1.94 -2.36
N SER A 128 -27.24 0.80 -2.03
CA SER A 128 -27.83 -0.17 -1.09
C SER A 128 -28.03 0.45 0.28
N GLU A 129 -27.08 1.24 0.78
CA GLU A 129 -27.25 1.99 2.03
C GLU A 129 -28.42 2.97 1.93
N VAL A 130 -28.61 3.67 0.82
CA VAL A 130 -29.74 4.60 0.62
C VAL A 130 -31.09 3.88 0.61
N GLU A 131 -31.19 2.71 -0.05
CA GLU A 131 -32.42 1.92 -0.06
C GLU A 131 -32.84 1.49 1.36
N ASP A 132 -31.88 1.06 2.16
CA ASP A 132 -32.09 0.63 3.54
C ASP A 132 -32.23 1.80 4.53
N SER A 133 -32.03 3.05 4.08
CA SER A 133 -31.95 4.23 4.96
C SER A 133 -33.21 4.46 5.80
N ARG A 134 -34.40 4.31 5.19
CA ARG A 134 -35.68 4.49 5.89
C ARG A 134 -35.88 3.45 6.99
N ALA A 135 -35.57 2.20 6.70
CA ALA A 135 -35.68 1.11 7.68
C ALA A 135 -34.66 1.27 8.82
N ARG A 136 -33.44 1.74 8.53
CA ARG A 136 -32.45 2.08 9.57
C ARG A 136 -32.90 3.25 10.43
N ALA A 137 -33.43 4.32 9.82
CA ALA A 137 -33.95 5.47 10.54
C ALA A 137 -35.13 5.10 11.46
N GLU A 138 -36.06 4.28 10.98
CA GLU A 138 -37.18 3.78 11.78
C GLU A 138 -36.69 2.94 12.97
N ARG A 139 -35.69 2.07 12.77
CA ARG A 139 -35.12 1.27 13.85
C ARG A 139 -34.50 2.13 14.95
N VAL A 140 -33.66 3.10 14.57
CA VAL A 140 -33.04 4.03 15.53
C VAL A 140 -34.11 4.86 16.25
N TRP A 141 -35.16 5.29 15.53
CA TRP A 141 -36.30 5.99 16.13
C TRP A 141 -37.00 5.15 17.21
N GLN A 142 -37.27 3.87 16.93
CA GLN A 142 -37.90 2.96 17.89
C GLN A 142 -36.99 2.67 19.10
N GLU A 143 -35.68 2.52 18.89
CA GLU A 143 -34.69 2.33 19.97
C GLU A 143 -34.65 3.53 20.92
N LEU A 144 -34.66 4.75 20.38
CA LEU A 144 -34.69 5.99 21.18
C LEU A 144 -35.95 6.13 22.04
N LEU A 145 -37.09 5.60 21.58
CA LEU A 145 -38.34 5.59 22.35
C LEU A 145 -38.36 4.51 23.43
N ALA A 146 -37.53 3.47 23.31
CA ALA A 146 -37.48 2.33 24.22
C ALA A 146 -36.48 2.49 25.38
N GLU A 147 -35.45 3.33 25.23
CA GLU A 147 -34.48 3.62 26.30
C GLU A 147 -34.95 4.76 27.22
N PRO A 148 -35.12 4.54 28.55
CA PRO A 148 -35.29 5.64 29.48
C PRO A 148 -33.98 6.41 29.60
N ALA A 149 -34.05 7.74 29.50
CA ALA A 149 -32.92 8.66 29.59
C ALA A 149 -32.16 8.52 30.93
N ILE A 150 -31.19 7.62 31.02
CA ILE A 150 -30.28 7.52 32.16
C ILE A 150 -28.87 7.22 31.63
N GLY A 151 -27.97 8.20 31.77
CA GLY A 151 -26.55 7.96 31.98
C GLY A 151 -25.61 8.46 30.88
N ASP A 152 -24.66 9.30 31.29
CA ASP A 152 -23.49 9.76 30.55
C ASP A 152 -22.61 8.60 30.02
N GLU A 153 -22.89 8.09 28.82
CA GLU A 153 -21.90 7.38 28.02
C GLU A 153 -22.00 7.83 26.54
N ASP A 154 -20.86 8.20 25.97
CA ASP A 154 -20.65 8.90 24.69
C ASP A 154 -21.03 8.07 23.43
N ASP A 155 -21.74 6.95 23.60
CA ASP A 155 -22.05 5.94 22.56
C ASP A 155 -23.56 5.58 22.55
N GLY A 156 -24.42 6.57 22.25
CA GLY A 156 -25.88 6.40 22.21
C GLY A 156 -26.46 5.83 20.90
N PRO A 157 -27.80 5.65 20.82
CA PRO A 157 -28.53 5.02 19.70
C PRO A 157 -28.30 5.64 18.31
N LEU A 158 -27.72 6.83 18.27
CA LEU A 158 -27.39 7.58 17.06
C LEU A 158 -26.22 6.97 16.27
N ASP A 159 -25.42 6.07 16.85
CA ASP A 159 -24.31 5.42 16.13
C ASP A 159 -24.81 4.54 14.95
N GLY A 160 -26.06 4.06 15.02
CA GLY A 160 -26.75 3.36 13.93
C GLY A 160 -27.12 4.25 12.73
N LEU A 161 -27.00 5.58 12.85
CA LEU A 161 -27.19 6.53 11.76
C LEU A 161 -25.90 6.85 10.99
N ARG A 162 -24.72 6.46 11.51
CA ARG A 162 -23.46 6.69 10.81
C ARG A 162 -23.35 5.80 9.55
N PRO A 163 -22.89 6.35 8.42
CA PRO A 163 -22.61 5.56 7.23
C PRO A 163 -21.63 4.43 7.54
N GLY A 164 -22.00 3.19 7.22
CA GLY A 164 -21.17 2.00 7.46
C GLY A 164 -21.31 1.31 8.82
N SER A 165 -22.19 1.78 9.72
CA SER A 165 -22.46 1.11 10.99
C SER A 165 -23.30 -0.16 10.79
N LEU A 166 -22.70 -1.33 11.00
CA LEU A 166 -23.44 -2.60 11.04
C LEU A 166 -24.09 -2.79 12.42
N PRO A 167 -25.30 -3.40 12.51
CA PRO A 167 -25.87 -3.77 13.79
C PRO A 167 -24.98 -4.86 14.42
N GLY A 168 -24.29 -4.52 15.51
CA GLY A 168 -23.55 -5.49 16.33
C GLY A 168 -22.03 -5.42 16.26
N ASP A 169 -21.42 -4.46 15.57
CA ASP A 169 -19.95 -4.28 15.61
C ASP A 169 -19.50 -3.53 16.88
N ARG A 170 -19.95 -4.01 18.05
CA ARG A 170 -19.69 -3.44 19.39
C ARG A 170 -18.33 -3.86 19.95
N ARG A 171 -17.30 -4.00 19.11
CA ARG A 171 -15.93 -4.26 19.58
C ARG A 171 -14.91 -3.47 18.77
N ARG A 172 -14.65 -2.24 19.21
CA ARG A 172 -13.32 -1.65 19.01
C ARG A 172 -12.34 -2.28 20.02
N PRO A 173 -11.22 -2.85 19.57
CA PRO A 173 -10.09 -3.10 20.46
C PRO A 173 -9.31 -1.79 20.59
N GLY A 174 -9.29 -1.22 21.80
CA GLY A 174 -8.36 -0.13 22.14
C GLY A 174 -9.02 1.11 22.73
N SER A 175 -9.49 0.99 23.97
CA SER A 175 -9.56 2.12 24.89
C SER A 175 -9.39 1.62 26.31
N GLU A 176 -8.22 1.04 26.60
CA GLU A 176 -7.77 0.98 27.98
C GLU A 176 -7.49 2.40 28.45
N GLN A 177 -8.16 2.73 29.55
CA GLN A 177 -8.06 3.96 30.29
C GLN A 177 -6.64 4.15 30.83
N GLY A 178 -6.17 5.39 30.82
CA GLY A 178 -4.91 5.77 31.43
C GLY A 178 -4.65 7.28 31.39
N ARG A 179 -5.66 8.12 31.69
CA ARG A 179 -5.41 9.51 32.06
C ARG A 179 -4.70 9.54 33.41
N ALA A 180 -3.44 9.97 33.43
CA ALA A 180 -2.80 10.51 34.62
C ALA A 180 -1.96 11.75 34.24
N GLY A 181 -2.42 12.91 34.71
CA GLY A 181 -1.59 14.07 35.08
C GLY A 181 -0.82 14.79 33.97
N VAL A 182 -1.43 15.84 33.40
CA VAL A 182 -0.67 16.98 32.88
C VAL A 182 -0.19 17.79 34.09
N ALA A 183 1.12 17.75 34.39
CA ALA A 183 1.76 18.71 35.29
C ALA A 183 2.43 19.78 34.42
N ASN A 184 2.03 21.04 34.62
CA ASN A 184 2.55 22.21 33.94
C ASN A 184 3.97 22.53 34.47
N PRO A 185 4.93 22.97 33.63
CA PRO A 185 6.28 23.30 34.08
C PRO A 185 6.37 24.80 34.37
N ASP A 186 6.36 25.18 35.64
CA ASP A 186 6.96 26.43 36.12
C ASP A 186 6.97 26.41 37.65
N ASP A 187 8.08 25.94 38.22
CA ASP A 187 8.55 26.30 39.56
C ASP A 187 9.96 25.75 39.77
N ARG A 188 10.97 26.54 39.38
CA ARG A 188 12.32 26.53 39.96
C ARG A 188 12.88 27.95 39.92
N GLY A 189 12.75 28.65 41.05
CA GLY A 189 13.78 29.57 41.54
C GLY A 189 14.94 28.79 42.16
#